data_AF-A0A520Q968-F1
#
_entry.id   AF-A0A520Q968-F1
#
_cell.length_a   1.000
_cell.length_b   1.000
_cell.length_c   1.000
_cell.angle_alpha   90.00
_cell.angle_beta   90.00
_cell.angle_gamma   90.00
#
_symmetry.space_group_name_H-M   'P 1'
#
loop_
_entity.id
_entity.type
_entity.pdbx_description
1 polymer ?
#
loop_
_entity_poly.entity_id
_entity_poly.type
_entity_poly.pdbx_seq_one_letter_code
_entity_poly.pdbx_strand_id
1 'polypeptide(L)' 'MRFSRGVFVSIRSAEGPVRFYCAFFRENVGFFVVVARAPEASGDAWMRRFSEHARSYRVLD' A
#
# COMPACT_ATOMS: atom_id res chain seq x y z
N MET A 1 10.26 -9.98 10.77
CA MET A 1 9.66 -8.77 11.44
C MET A 1 8.31 -8.42 10.81
N ARG A 2 7.29 -8.05 11.60
CA ARG A 2 6.05 -7.43 11.06
C ARG A 2 6.35 -5.96 10.75
N PHE A 3 5.91 -5.46 9.60
CA PHE A 3 6.04 -4.05 9.26
C PHE A 3 5.36 -3.17 10.32
N SER A 4 6.15 -2.50 11.15
CA SER A 4 5.64 -1.84 12.36
C SER A 4 5.19 -0.39 12.11
N ARG A 5 5.77 0.27 11.10
CA ARG A 5 5.50 1.67 10.76
C ARG A 5 5.56 1.88 9.25
N GLY A 6 4.41 1.76 8.60
CA GLY A 6 4.25 2.03 7.17
C GLY A 6 3.50 3.33 6.92
N VAL A 7 3.86 4.03 5.85
CA VAL A 7 3.07 5.16 5.32
C VAL A 7 2.15 4.61 4.23
N PHE A 8 0.86 4.92 4.36
CA PHE A 8 -0.17 4.45 3.43
C PHE A 8 -0.74 5.66 2.70
N VAL A 9 -0.70 5.63 1.36
CA VAL A 9 -1.23 6.71 0.53
C VAL A 9 -2.09 6.16 -0.60
N SER A 10 -3.03 6.98 -1.07
CA SER A 10 -3.72 6.74 -2.33
C SER A 10 -3.40 7.85 -3.32
N ILE A 11 -3.09 7.47 -4.56
CA ILE A 11 -2.63 8.35 -5.62
C ILE A 11 -3.59 8.20 -6.80
N ARG A 12 -4.18 9.30 -7.26
CA ARG A 12 -5.02 9.31 -8.47
C ARG A 12 -4.11 9.35 -9.70
N SER A 13 -4.39 8.50 -10.69
CA SER A 13 -3.67 8.56 -11.96
C SER A 13 -4.07 9.83 -12.72
N ALA A 14 -3.09 10.48 -13.35
CA ALA A 14 -3.35 11.55 -14.30
C ALA A 14 -3.78 11.02 -15.68
N GLU A 15 -3.51 9.75 -15.98
CA GLU A 15 -3.69 9.14 -17.31
C GLU A 15 -4.99 8.35 -17.46
N GLY A 16 -5.83 8.28 -16.43
CA GLY A 16 -7.10 7.56 -16.52
C GLY A 16 -7.77 7.31 -15.17
N PRO A 17 -8.97 6.68 -15.18
CA PRO A 17 -9.83 6.50 -13.99
C PRO A 17 -9.32 5.37 -13.09
N VAL A 18 -8.07 5.47 -12.65
CA VAL A 18 -7.36 4.48 -11.85
C VAL A 18 -6.82 5.17 -10.60
N ARG A 19 -6.88 4.46 -9.48
CA ARG A 19 -6.24 4.83 -8.23
C ARG A 19 -5.20 3.80 -7.84
N PHE A 20 -4.04 4.28 -7.43
CA PHE A 20 -2.97 3.49 -6.85
C PHE A 20 -3.03 3.60 -5.33
N TYR A 21 -2.76 2.49 -4.65
CA TYR A 21 -2.68 2.41 -3.21
C TYR A 21 -1.28 1.89 -2.88
N CYS A 22 -0.51 2.69 -2.14
CA CYS A 22 0.88 2.42 -1.86
C CYS A 22 1.10 2.32 -0.35
N ALA A 23 1.82 1.30 0.07
CA ALA A 23 2.31 1.14 1.43
C ALA A 23 3.83 1.11 1.39
N PHE A 24 4.44 2.09 2.04
CA PHE A 24 5.89 2.25 2.12
C PHE A 24 6.38 1.82 3.48
N PHE A 25 7.35 0.92 3.50
CA PHE A 25 7.93 0.38 4.72
C PHE A 25 9.45 0.56 4.71
N ARG A 26 9.99 0.95 5.86
CA ARG A 26 11.44 1.02 6.08
C ARG A 26 11.79 0.02 7.17
N GLU A 27 12.61 -0.95 6.81
CA GLU A 27 13.16 -1.92 7.74
C GLU A 27 14.70 -1.83 7.70
N ASN A 28 15.39 -2.47 8.65
CA ASN A 28 16.85 -2.37 8.79
C ASN A 28 17.62 -2.76 7.51
N VAL A 29 17.04 -3.64 6.70
CA VAL A 29 17.65 -4.21 5.49
C VAL A 29 17.21 -3.52 4.19
N GLY A 30 16.26 -2.57 4.23
CA GLY A 30 15.85 -1.88 3.02
C GLY A 30 14.51 -1.16 3.07
N PHE A 31 14.17 -0.59 1.92
CA PHE A 31 12.90 0.08 1.67
C PHE A 31 12.00 -0.83 0.82
N PHE A 32 10.78 -1.05 1.28
CA PHE A 32 9.80 -1.92 0.62
C PHE A 32 8.58 -1.12 0.25
N VAL A 33 8.04 -1.39 -0.94
CA VAL A 33 6.81 -0.78 -1.43
C VAL A 33 5.85 -1.87 -1.85
N VAL A 34 4.64 -1.84 -1.30
CA VAL A 34 3.51 -2.61 -1.81
C VAL A 34 2.62 -1.67 -2.58
N VAL A 35 2.29 -2.04 -3.82
CA VAL A 35 1.43 -1.23 -4.70
C VAL A 35 0.24 -2.08 -5.14
N ALA A 36 -0.95 -1.52 -5.00
CA ALA A 36 -2.17 -2.07 -5.59
C ALA A 36 -2.81 -1.04 -6.54
N ARG A 37 -3.43 -1.54 -7.60
CA ARG A 37 -4.17 -0.76 -8.59
C ARG A 37 -5.65 -1.10 -8.48
N ALA A 38 -6.53 -0.10 -8.50
CA ALA A 38 -7.97 -0.30 -8.59
C ALA A 38 -8.64 0.80 -9.43
N PRO A 39 -9.89 0.62 -9.87
CA PRO A 39 -10.69 1.72 -10.43
C PRO A 39 -10.75 2.91 -9.48
N GLU A 40 -10.82 4.13 -10.02
CA GLU A 40 -10.85 5.35 -9.19
C GLU A 40 -12.02 5.38 -8.20
N ALA A 41 -13.15 4.78 -8.58
CA ALA A 41 -14.35 4.67 -7.75
C ALA A 41 -14.17 3.79 -6.48
N SER A 42 -13.06 3.05 -6.36
CA SER A 42 -12.83 2.12 -5.24
C SER A 42 -12.64 2.81 -3.88
N GLY A 43 -12.26 4.10 -3.86
CA GLY A 43 -12.36 4.96 -2.66
C GLY A 43 -11.65 4.44 -1.40
N ASP A 44 -12.22 4.77 -0.25
CA ASP A 44 -11.64 4.52 1.09
C ASP A 44 -11.86 3.08 1.57
N ALA A 45 -12.92 2.42 1.13
CA ALA A 45 -13.16 1.00 1.44
C ALA A 45 -12.00 0.12 0.93
N TRP A 46 -11.50 0.44 -0.26
CA TRP A 46 -10.33 -0.24 -0.81
C TRP A 46 -9.04 0.12 -0.09
N MET A 47 -8.88 1.37 0.34
CA MET A 47 -7.73 1.80 1.14
C MET A 47 -7.61 1.00 2.44
N ARG A 48 -8.73 0.77 3.13
CA ARG A 48 -8.79 -0.05 4.34
C ARG A 48 -8.38 -1.50 4.07
N ARG A 49 -8.99 -2.14 3.07
CA ARG A 49 -8.65 -3.52 2.67
C ARG A 49 -7.18 -3.66 2.28
N PHE A 50 -6.68 -2.71 1.49
CA PHE A 50 -5.27 -2.65 1.09
C PHE A 50 -4.36 -2.53 2.32
N SER A 51 -4.69 -1.65 3.26
CA SER A 51 -3.88 -1.43 4.46
C SER A 51 -3.84 -2.66 5.36
N GLU A 52 -4.96 -3.35 5.54
CA GLU A 52 -5.04 -4.63 6.26
C GLU A 52 -4.17 -5.69 5.59
N HIS A 53 -4.28 -5.83 4.27
CA HIS A 53 -3.48 -6.78 3.51
C HIS A 53 -1.99 -6.46 3.57
N ALA A 54 -1.60 -5.21 3.37
CA ALA A 54 -0.20 -4.79 3.38
C ALA A 54 0.46 -4.96 4.76
N ARG A 55 -0.30 -4.81 5.85
CA ARG A 55 0.16 -5.12 7.22
C ARG A 55 0.33 -6.61 7.49
N SER A 56 -0.23 -7.49 6.65
CA SER A 56 -0.09 -8.93 6.81
C SER A 56 1.29 -9.44 6.37
N TYR A 57 1.98 -8.70 5.49
CA TYR A 57 3.32 -9.07 5.03
C TYR A 57 4.34 -9.08 6.17
N ARG A 58 5.31 -10.00 6.05
CA ARG A 58 6.40 -10.18 6.99
C ARG A 58 7.70 -10.28 6.21
N VAL A 59 8.74 -9.63 6.72
CA VAL A 59 10.10 -9.88 6.25
C VAL A 59 10.58 -11.18 6.89
N LEU A 60 10.95 -12.14 6.05
CA LEU A 60 11.60 -13.40 6.44
C LEU A 60 13.09 -13.10 6.64
N ASP A 61 13.65 -13.62 7.72
CA ASP A 61 15.05 -13.55 8.14
C ASP A 61 15.92 -14.62 7.47
#